data_AF-A0A1F3D3C7-F1
#
_entry.id   AF-A0A1F3D3C7-F1
#
_cell.length_a   1.000
_cell.length_b   1.000
_cell.length_c   1.000
_cell.angle_alpha   90.00
_cell.angle_beta   90.00
_cell.angle_gamma   90.00
#
_symmetry.space_group_name_H-M   'P 1'
#
loop_
_entity.id
_entity.type
_entity.pdbx_description
1 polymer ?
#
loop_
_entity_poly.entity_id
_entity_poly.type
_entity_poly.pdbx_seq_one_letter_code
_entity_poly.pdbx_strand_id
1 'polypeptide(L)'
;MVLSFACKKYPNGPLISFRSVENRIKGSWKIIEFTSDGIDSLQYYNDSCGSTFQIWNSDVSEWESQHYRINFIYKPFYGGFTFDDKKKVMNVDFGSGKRILGPIGKGSSIWKILKLTNKKFKISTDYNGRNYIISFKQ
;
A
#
# COMPACT_ATOMS: atom_id res chain seq x y z
N MET A 1 -36.94 -12.18 -0.78
CA MET A 1 -35.54 -12.66 -0.75
C MET A 1 -34.66 -11.47 -0.39
N VAL A 2 -34.26 -11.34 0.88
CA VAL A 2 -33.39 -10.24 1.32
C VAL A 2 -31.95 -10.64 1.03
N LEU A 3 -31.43 -10.22 -0.13
CA LEU A 3 -30.01 -10.27 -0.42
C LEU A 3 -29.32 -9.28 0.52
N SER A 4 -28.86 -9.77 1.67
CA SER A 4 -27.88 -9.06 2.48
C SER A 4 -26.61 -8.95 1.64
N PHE A 5 -26.47 -7.83 0.91
CA PHE A 5 -25.17 -7.39 0.41
C PHE A 5 -24.32 -7.11 1.64
N ALA A 6 -23.72 -8.16 2.20
CA ALA A 6 -22.77 -8.04 3.29
C ALA A 6 -21.75 -6.98 2.88
N CYS A 7 -21.82 -5.84 3.56
CA CYS A 7 -21.21 -4.60 3.14
C CYS A 7 -19.69 -4.75 3.26
N LYS A 8 -19.02 -5.11 2.15
CA LYS A 8 -17.56 -5.24 2.16
C LYS A 8 -16.94 -3.88 2.43
N LYS A 9 -16.00 -3.81 3.37
CA LYS A 9 -15.23 -2.59 3.61
C LYS A 9 -14.46 -2.14 2.37
N TYR A 10 -13.93 -3.10 1.60
CA TYR A 10 -13.16 -2.88 0.38
C TYR A 10 -13.80 -3.63 -0.80
N PRO A 11 -13.77 -3.10 -2.03
CA PRO A 11 -14.44 -3.71 -3.19
C PRO A 11 -14.11 -5.21 -3.36
N ASN A 12 -12.83 -5.56 -3.24
CA ASN A 12 -12.32 -6.92 -3.44
C ASN A 12 -11.93 -7.62 -2.12
N GLY A 13 -12.38 -7.08 -0.99
CA GLY A 13 -12.05 -7.54 0.37
C GLY A 13 -12.95 -8.66 0.90
N PRO A 14 -12.61 -9.21 2.08
CA PRO A 14 -13.46 -10.16 2.78
C PRO A 14 -14.73 -9.46 3.31
N LEU A 15 -15.80 -10.24 3.51
CA LEU A 15 -17.04 -9.74 4.10
C LEU A 15 -16.85 -9.29 5.55
N ILE A 16 -16.15 -10.10 6.35
CA ILE A 16 -15.87 -9.87 7.76
C ILE A 16 -14.37 -10.09 8.01
N SER A 17 -13.80 -9.32 8.93
CA SER A 17 -12.46 -9.55 9.46
C SER A 17 -12.43 -9.28 10.95
N PHE A 18 -11.86 -10.21 11.72
CA PHE A 18 -11.69 -10.09 13.17
C PHE A 18 -10.40 -9.35 13.57
N ARG A 19 -9.63 -8.86 12.59
CA ARG A 19 -8.41 -8.08 12.81
C ARG A 19 -8.60 -6.65 12.33
N SER A 20 -8.07 -5.69 13.09
CA SER A 20 -8.03 -4.29 12.67
C SER A 20 -7.27 -4.11 11.35
N VAL A 21 -7.50 -2.99 10.67
CA VAL A 21 -6.83 -2.70 9.38
C VAL A 21 -5.32 -2.57 9.61
N GLU A 22 -4.94 -1.90 10.68
CA GLU A 22 -3.58 -1.68 11.15
C GLU A 22 -2.87 -3.02 11.41
N ASN A 23 -3.54 -3.96 12.09
CA ASN A 23 -2.92 -5.26 12.36
C ASN A 23 -2.86 -6.17 11.13
N ARG A 24 -3.73 -5.95 10.13
CA ARG A 24 -3.70 -6.73 8.87
C ARG A 24 -2.62 -6.26 7.90
N ILE A 25 -2.30 -4.98 7.89
CA ILE A 25 -1.32 -4.42 6.96
C ILE A 25 0.13 -4.64 7.42
N LYS A 26 0.36 -4.90 8.71
CA LYS A 26 1.69 -5.19 9.27
C LYS A 26 2.31 -6.45 8.67
N GLY A 27 3.64 -6.44 8.59
CA GLY A 27 4.46 -7.57 8.16
C GLY A 27 5.21 -7.32 6.86
N SER A 28 5.80 -8.39 6.32
CA SER A 28 6.56 -8.35 5.07
C SER A 28 5.65 -8.73 3.90
N TRP A 29 5.71 -7.93 2.85
CA TRP A 29 4.86 -8.01 1.67
C TRP A 29 5.73 -8.03 0.42
N LYS A 30 5.50 -9.01 -0.45
CA LYS A 30 6.10 -9.05 -1.79
C LYS A 30 5.15 -8.42 -2.81
N ILE A 31 5.64 -7.54 -3.67
CA ILE A 31 4.87 -7.05 -4.82
C ILE A 31 4.75 -8.18 -5.85
N ILE A 32 3.53 -8.42 -6.30
CA ILE A 32 3.21 -9.44 -7.31
C ILE A 32 2.53 -8.86 -8.55
N GLU A 33 2.13 -7.59 -8.52
CA GLU A 33 1.50 -6.87 -9.63
C GLU A 33 1.82 -5.39 -9.43
N PHE A 34 2.26 -4.71 -10.49
CA PHE A 34 2.35 -3.26 -10.53
C PHE A 34 2.00 -2.78 -11.94
N THR A 35 0.93 -2.00 -12.07
CA THR A 35 0.51 -1.48 -13.38
C THR A 35 0.39 0.03 -13.39
N SER A 36 0.64 0.63 -14.55
CA SER A 36 0.37 2.04 -14.87
C SER A 36 -0.58 2.06 -16.08
N ASP A 37 -1.80 2.56 -15.89
CA ASP A 37 -2.87 2.53 -16.90
C ASP A 37 -3.09 1.13 -17.50
N GLY A 38 -2.97 0.10 -16.65
CA GLY A 38 -3.10 -1.31 -17.05
C GLY A 38 -1.85 -1.93 -17.68
N ILE A 39 -0.80 -1.14 -17.97
CA ILE A 39 0.47 -1.65 -18.50
C ILE A 39 1.31 -2.21 -17.35
N ASP A 40 1.76 -3.46 -17.47
CA ASP A 40 2.63 -4.09 -16.48
C ASP A 40 3.98 -3.37 -16.38
N SER A 41 4.32 -2.97 -15.16
CA SER A 41 5.54 -2.25 -14.77
C SER A 41 6.31 -3.00 -13.67
N LEU A 42 5.92 -4.24 -13.34
CA LEU A 42 6.47 -4.99 -12.23
C LEU A 42 7.97 -5.25 -12.35
N GLN A 43 8.41 -5.72 -13.52
CA GLN A 43 9.83 -6.05 -13.74
C GLN A 43 10.70 -4.80 -13.61
N TYR A 44 10.33 -3.72 -14.29
CA TYR A 44 11.02 -2.42 -14.22
C TYR A 44 11.11 -1.87 -12.80
N TYR A 45 10.02 -2.01 -12.02
CA TYR A 45 10.01 -1.63 -10.61
C TYR A 45 10.96 -2.48 -9.77
N ASN A 46 10.89 -3.81 -9.91
CA ASN A 46 11.72 -4.72 -9.12
C ASN A 46 13.21 -4.49 -9.37
N ASP A 47 13.59 -4.23 -10.63
CA ASP A 47 14.97 -3.94 -11.03
C ASP A 47 15.50 -2.60 -10.48
N SER A 48 14.60 -1.71 -10.08
CA SER A 48 14.93 -0.37 -9.57
C SER A 48 14.82 -0.26 -8.04
N CYS A 49 13.87 -0.98 -7.45
CA CYS A 49 13.35 -0.76 -6.10
C CYS A 49 13.24 -2.03 -5.25
N GLY A 50 13.66 -3.18 -5.78
CA GLY A 50 13.41 -4.46 -5.15
C GLY A 50 11.91 -4.80 -5.12
N SER A 51 11.58 -5.95 -4.52
CA SER A 51 10.21 -6.51 -4.58
C SER A 51 9.51 -6.60 -3.22
N THR A 52 10.12 -6.08 -2.13
CA THR A 52 9.59 -6.28 -0.77
C THR A 52 9.38 -4.99 0.01
N PHE A 53 8.25 -4.96 0.71
CA PHE A 53 7.80 -3.91 1.62
C PHE A 53 7.65 -4.50 3.01
N GLN A 54 8.15 -3.82 4.02
CA GLN A 54 7.91 -4.18 5.41
C GLN A 54 7.11 -3.06 6.08
N ILE A 55 6.03 -3.39 6.76
CA ILE A 55 5.14 -2.43 7.44
C ILE A 55 5.11 -2.77 8.92
N TRP A 56 5.34 -1.78 9.78
CA TRP A 56 5.30 -1.93 11.24
C TRP A 56 4.72 -0.67 11.91
N ASN A 57 4.30 -0.83 13.17
CA ASN A 57 4.01 0.32 14.02
C ASN A 57 5.33 0.89 14.52
N SER A 58 5.50 2.21 14.45
CA SER A 58 6.52 2.86 15.28
C SER A 58 6.02 2.92 16.72
N ASP A 59 6.86 2.54 17.67
CA ASP A 59 6.63 2.75 19.10
C ASP A 59 6.98 4.20 19.51
N VAL A 60 7.41 5.04 18.56
CA VAL A 60 7.80 6.44 18.80
C VAL A 60 6.54 7.32 18.84
N SER A 61 6.24 7.81 20.03
CA SER A 61 4.94 8.26 20.54
C SER A 61 4.35 9.56 19.99
N GLU A 62 4.90 10.15 18.93
CA GLU A 62 4.51 11.52 18.51
C GLU A 62 3.72 11.58 17.21
N TRP A 63 3.62 10.47 16.47
CA TRP A 63 2.84 10.41 15.24
C TRP A 63 2.08 9.09 15.21
N GLU A 64 0.75 9.12 15.10
CA GLU A 64 -0.09 7.94 14.82
C GLU A 64 0.14 7.40 13.39
N SER A 65 1.37 7.45 12.89
CA SER A 65 1.77 7.04 11.56
C SER A 65 2.28 5.61 11.59
N GLN A 66 1.68 4.78 10.74
CA GLN A 66 2.24 3.48 10.39
C GLN A 66 3.52 3.74 9.61
N HIS A 67 4.57 2.96 9.88
CA HIS A 67 5.84 3.11 9.19
C HIS A 67 6.01 1.98 8.19
N TYR A 68 6.67 2.30 7.08
CA TYR A 68 7.04 1.29 6.10
C TYR A 68 8.50 1.43 5.69
N ARG A 69 9.04 0.30 5.26
CA ARG A 69 10.37 0.14 4.69
C ARG A 69 10.22 -0.52 3.35
N ILE A 70 10.76 0.11 2.32
CA ILE A 70 10.93 -0.52 1.01
C ILE A 70 12.37 -0.97 0.91
N ASN A 71 12.59 -2.23 0.62
CA ASN A 71 13.94 -2.77 0.41
C ASN A 71 14.39 -2.49 -1.04
N PHE A 72 14.84 -1.27 -1.31
CA PHE A 72 15.52 -0.98 -2.57
C PHE A 72 16.86 -1.72 -2.64
N ILE A 73 17.27 -2.08 -3.86
CA ILE A 73 18.50 -2.83 -4.16
C ILE A 73 19.75 -2.18 -3.52
N TYR A 74 19.81 -0.85 -3.46
CA TYR A 74 21.00 -0.12 -3.02
C TYR A 74 20.92 0.41 -1.57
N LYS A 75 19.73 0.77 -1.08
CA LYS A 75 19.55 1.29 0.29
C LYS A 75 18.07 1.23 0.68
N PRO A 76 17.70 0.72 1.88
CA PRO A 76 16.32 0.75 2.33
C PRO A 76 15.81 2.18 2.41
N PHE A 77 14.54 2.32 2.07
CA PHE A 77 13.82 3.57 2.12
C PHE A 77 12.74 3.49 3.19
N TYR A 78 12.60 4.55 3.97
CA TYR A 78 11.67 4.62 5.09
C TYR A 78 10.66 5.72 4.82
N GLY A 79 9.40 5.45 5.12
CA GLY A 79 8.34 6.43 5.05
C GLY A 79 7.24 6.13 6.04
N GLY A 80 6.25 6.99 6.07
CA GLY A 80 5.08 6.88 6.93
C GLY A 80 3.80 6.85 6.13
N PHE A 81 2.73 6.31 6.69
CA PHE A 81 1.40 6.56 6.18
C PHE A 81 0.38 6.66 7.31
N THR A 82 -0.70 7.40 7.04
CA THR A 82 -1.88 7.47 7.88
C THR A 82 -3.09 6.95 7.12
N PHE A 83 -4.12 6.52 7.85
CA PHE A 83 -5.41 6.16 7.26
C PHE A 83 -6.37 7.35 7.38
N ASP A 84 -7.33 7.44 6.45
CA ASP A 84 -8.53 8.25 6.70
C ASP A 84 -9.38 7.63 7.83
N ASP A 85 -10.36 8.38 8.34
CA ASP A 85 -11.26 7.93 9.42
C ASP A 85 -11.92 6.58 9.13
N LYS A 86 -12.25 6.33 7.85
CA LYS A 86 -12.90 5.09 7.41
C LYS A 86 -11.90 3.97 7.11
N LYS A 87 -10.60 4.24 7.12
CA LYS A 87 -9.49 3.32 6.78
C LYS A 87 -9.69 2.66 5.41
N LYS A 88 -10.17 3.44 4.45
CA LYS A 88 -10.32 3.11 3.03
C LYS A 88 -9.23 3.76 2.19
N VAL A 89 -8.62 4.81 2.71
CA VAL A 89 -7.59 5.60 2.04
C VAL A 89 -6.35 5.65 2.93
N MET A 90 -5.18 5.61 2.30
CA MET A 90 -3.87 5.77 2.91
C MET A 90 -3.21 7.02 2.37
N ASN A 91 -2.82 7.93 3.24
CA ASN A 91 -1.96 9.06 2.89
C ASN A 91 -0.53 8.62 3.15
N VAL A 92 0.20 8.33 2.08
CA VAL A 92 1.56 7.81 2.15
C VAL A 92 2.54 8.95 1.95
N ASP A 93 3.46 9.12 2.89
CA ASP A 93 4.58 10.04 2.80
C ASP A 93 5.87 9.27 2.53
N PHE A 94 6.38 9.46 1.32
CA PHE A 94 7.68 8.96 0.88
C PHE A 94 8.81 9.90 1.33
N GLY A 95 8.54 11.10 1.84
CA GLY A 95 9.59 12.04 2.21
C GLY A 95 10.46 12.46 1.00
N SER A 96 11.72 12.84 1.26
CA SER A 96 12.61 13.48 0.29
C SER A 96 13.46 12.52 -0.54
N GLY A 97 12.89 11.38 -0.98
CA GLY A 97 13.60 10.44 -1.84
C GLY A 97 13.99 11.03 -3.20
N LYS A 98 15.16 10.63 -3.71
CA LYS A 98 15.66 11.04 -5.04
C LYS A 98 15.18 10.14 -6.19
N ARG A 99 14.66 8.94 -5.89
CA ARG A 99 14.20 7.98 -6.89
C ARG A 99 12.68 8.07 -7.01
N ILE A 100 12.19 8.42 -8.19
CA ILE A 100 10.77 8.55 -8.49
C ILE A 100 10.40 7.45 -9.46
N LEU A 101 9.56 6.50 -9.03
CA LEU A 101 8.90 5.55 -9.92
C LEU A 101 7.40 5.79 -9.87
N GLY A 102 6.95 6.74 -10.69
CA GLY A 102 5.57 7.22 -10.64
C GLY A 102 5.23 7.73 -9.23
N PRO A 103 4.19 7.18 -8.56
CA PRO A 103 3.76 7.64 -7.25
C PRO A 103 4.66 7.19 -6.08
N ILE A 104 5.69 6.37 -6.34
CA ILE A 104 6.59 5.83 -5.31
C ILE A 104 7.90 6.62 -5.29
N GLY A 105 8.29 7.05 -4.09
CA GLY A 105 9.67 7.45 -3.78
C GLY A 105 9.94 8.96 -3.70
N LYS A 106 8.93 9.83 -3.88
CA LYS A 106 9.05 11.26 -3.55
C LYS A 106 7.70 11.88 -3.16
N GLY A 107 7.72 12.64 -2.07
CA GLY A 107 6.57 13.43 -1.61
C GLY A 107 5.43 12.57 -1.05
N SER A 108 4.24 13.16 -0.99
CA SER A 108 3.05 12.48 -0.46
C SER A 108 2.11 12.05 -1.59
N SER A 109 1.46 10.90 -1.42
CA SER A 109 0.42 10.43 -2.35
C SER A 109 -0.72 9.71 -1.63
N ILE A 110 -1.89 9.72 -2.25
CA ILE A 110 -3.14 9.20 -1.68
C ILE A 110 -3.47 7.87 -2.35
N TRP A 111 -3.57 6.81 -1.56
CA TRP A 111 -3.80 5.45 -2.04
C TRP A 111 -5.13 4.89 -1.53
N LYS A 112 -5.97 4.41 -2.44
CA LYS A 112 -7.23 3.72 -2.14
C LYS A 112 -6.95 2.24 -1.89
N ILE A 113 -7.52 1.67 -0.83
CA ILE A 113 -7.42 0.23 -0.55
C ILE A 113 -8.50 -0.51 -1.33
N LEU A 114 -8.08 -1.32 -2.30
CA LEU A 114 -8.96 -2.15 -3.11
C LEU A 114 -9.22 -3.52 -2.48
N LYS A 115 -8.22 -4.07 -1.77
CA LYS A 115 -8.29 -5.37 -1.09
C LYS A 115 -7.35 -5.39 0.12
N LEU A 116 -7.81 -5.93 1.24
CA LEU A 116 -6.96 -6.23 2.38
C LEU A 116 -7.43 -7.51 3.10
N THR A 117 -6.57 -8.52 3.11
CA THR A 117 -6.68 -9.75 3.90
C THR A 117 -5.34 -10.02 4.59
N ASN A 118 -5.24 -11.08 5.40
CA ASN A 118 -3.98 -11.49 6.02
C ASN A 118 -2.92 -12.03 5.02
N LYS A 119 -3.23 -12.10 3.72
CA LYS A 119 -2.32 -12.67 2.70
C LYS A 119 -2.27 -11.86 1.40
N LYS A 120 -3.22 -10.94 1.19
CA LYS A 120 -3.36 -10.16 -0.04
C LYS A 120 -3.69 -8.73 0.32
N PHE A 121 -2.96 -7.80 -0.28
CA PHE A 121 -3.19 -6.37 -0.14
C PHE A 121 -3.12 -5.74 -1.53
N LYS A 122 -4.09 -4.91 -1.89
CA LYS A 122 -4.16 -4.26 -3.21
C LYS A 122 -4.56 -2.81 -3.01
N ILE A 123 -3.79 -1.91 -3.60
CA ILE A 123 -3.99 -0.46 -3.52
C ILE A 123 -3.96 0.16 -4.91
N SER A 124 -4.59 1.32 -5.05
CA SER A 124 -4.49 2.14 -6.24
C SER A 124 -4.33 3.62 -5.93
N THR A 125 -3.72 4.36 -6.85
CA THR A 125 -3.61 5.81 -6.77
C THR A 125 -3.71 6.41 -8.16
N ASP A 126 -4.23 7.63 -8.23
CA ASP A 126 -4.22 8.43 -9.44
C ASP A 126 -3.08 9.45 -9.26
N TYR A 127 -2.05 9.38 -10.11
CA TYR A 127 -0.86 10.21 -9.99
C TYR A 127 -0.46 10.75 -11.37
N ASN A 128 -0.38 12.08 -11.49
CA ASN A 128 -0.08 12.79 -12.74
C ASN A 128 -0.95 12.32 -13.93
N GLY A 129 -2.24 12.12 -13.69
CA GLY A 129 -3.21 11.70 -14.70
C GLY A 129 -3.15 10.22 -15.10
N ARG A 130 -2.35 9.41 -14.41
CA ARG A 130 -2.26 7.96 -14.63
C ARG A 130 -2.78 7.19 -13.44
N ASN A 131 -3.42 6.05 -13.70
CA ASN A 131 -3.88 5.14 -12.67
C ASN A 131 -2.81 4.09 -12.39
N TYR A 132 -2.39 4.01 -11.13
CA TYR A 132 -1.44 3.01 -10.66
C TYR A 132 -2.14 2.00 -9.77
N ILE A 133 -1.81 0.72 -9.95
CA ILE A 133 -2.32 -0.36 -9.11
C ILE A 133 -1.15 -1.23 -8.65
N ILE A 134 -1.12 -1.53 -7.35
CA ILE A 134 -0.11 -2.44 -6.77
C ILE A 134 -0.83 -3.55 -6.01
N SER A 135 -0.43 -4.79 -6.27
CA SER A 135 -0.84 -5.94 -5.47
C SER A 135 0.35 -6.55 -4.74
N PHE A 136 0.09 -6.91 -3.49
CA PHE A 136 1.04 -7.52 -2.58
C PHE A 136 0.56 -8.87 -2.07
N LYS A 137 1.52 -9.72 -1.71
CA LYS A 137 1.30 -11.01 -1.05
C LYS A 137 2.27 -11.17 0.13
N GLN A 138 1.76 -11.61 1.28
CA GLN A 138 2.59 -12.10 2.40
C GLN A 138 2.98 -13.56 2.18
#